data_AF-A0A2P6SC98-F1
#
_entry.id   AF-A0A2P6SC98-F1
#
_cell.length_a   1.000
_cell.length_b   1.000
_cell.length_c   1.000
_cell.angle_alpha   90.00
_cell.angle_beta   90.00
_cell.angle_gamma   90.00
#
_symmetry.space_group_name_H-M   'P 1'
#
loop_
_entity.id
_entity.type
_entity.pdbx_description
1 polymer ?
#
loop_
_entity_poly.entity_id
_entity_poly.type
_entity_poly.pdbx_seq_one_letter_code
_entity_poly.pdbx_strand_id
1 'polypeptide(L)'
;MLYQSPHLSQKDFQCEPWFGSLYTEEDVSPSLIDLWKDHPEIDVSLHLPEKNEFIPTDFSVCSDGLDTTDTASPICILDEPLVKFWYKLDCT
;
A
#
# COMPACT_ATOMS: atom_id res chain seq x y z
N MET A 1 -10.63 8.69 -0.51
CA MET A 1 -10.90 10.14 -0.59
C MET A 1 -12.04 10.33 -1.57
N LEU A 2 -13.20 10.79 -1.11
CA LEU A 2 -14.31 11.17 -1.99
C LEU A 2 -14.02 12.59 -2.47
N TYR A 3 -13.93 12.78 -3.79
CA TYR A 3 -13.76 14.12 -4.36
C TYR A 3 -15.09 14.86 -4.22
N GLN A 4 -15.26 15.67 -3.18
CA GLN A 4 -16.40 16.58 -3.05
C GLN A 4 -15.99 17.95 -3.59
N SER A 5 -16.43 18.25 -4.80
CA SER A 5 -16.21 19.56 -5.41
C SER A 5 -17.28 20.55 -4.90
N PRO A 6 -16.91 21.71 -4.30
CA PRO A 6 -17.85 22.65 -3.69
C PRO A 6 -18.72 23.44 -4.68
N HIS A 7 -18.61 23.16 -5.99
CA HIS A 7 -19.29 23.87 -7.06
C HIS A 7 -20.47 23.12 -7.71
N LEU A 8 -20.82 21.93 -7.21
CA LEU A 8 -22.01 21.21 -7.67
C LEU A 8 -23.27 21.89 -7.13
N SER A 9 -23.80 22.85 -7.89
CA SER A 9 -25.16 23.36 -7.68
C SER A 9 -26.13 22.19 -7.70
N GLN A 10 -26.96 22.07 -6.67
CA GLN A 10 -28.08 21.13 -6.47
C GLN A 10 -28.70 20.58 -7.76
N LYS A 11 -28.06 19.59 -8.38
CA LYS A 11 -28.48 18.92 -9.61
C LYS A 11 -28.42 17.42 -9.34
N ASP A 12 -29.59 16.80 -9.35
CA ASP A 12 -29.91 15.37 -9.40
C ASP A 12 -28.78 14.40 -9.01
N PHE A 13 -28.51 14.32 -7.70
CA PHE A 13 -27.73 13.20 -7.15
C PHE A 13 -28.56 11.93 -7.20
N GLN A 14 -27.97 10.87 -7.75
CA GLN A 14 -28.50 9.52 -7.66
C GLN A 14 -28.07 8.90 -6.33
N CYS A 15 -28.86 7.94 -5.87
CA CYS A 15 -28.61 7.20 -4.64
C CYS A 15 -28.53 5.72 -4.99
N GLU A 16 -27.40 5.10 -4.69
CA GLU A 16 -27.22 3.66 -4.85
C GLU A 16 -27.96 2.87 -3.73
N PRO A 17 -28.45 1.66 -4.03
CA PRO A 17 -29.44 1.01 -3.17
C PRO A 17 -28.87 0.37 -1.89
N TRP A 18 -27.55 0.20 -1.79
CA TRP A 18 -26.94 -0.63 -0.73
C TRP A 18 -26.43 0.18 0.46
N PHE A 19 -25.79 1.33 0.22
CA PHE A 19 -25.15 2.13 1.27
C PHE A 19 -25.63 3.59 1.30
N GLY A 20 -26.49 4.02 0.38
CA GLY A 20 -27.04 5.39 0.30
C GLY A 20 -26.03 6.50 -0.07
N SER A 21 -24.87 6.13 -0.58
CA SER A 21 -23.89 6.98 -1.27
C SER A 21 -24.51 7.79 -2.44
N LEU A 22 -24.43 9.11 -2.30
CA LEU A 22 -24.83 10.02 -3.36
C LEU A 22 -23.76 10.09 -4.46
N TYR A 23 -24.19 9.98 -5.72
CA TYR A 23 -23.31 10.09 -6.89
C TYR A 23 -23.98 10.86 -8.03
N THR A 24 -23.18 11.27 -9.01
CA THR A 24 -23.64 11.86 -10.26
C THR A 24 -22.99 11.11 -11.43
N GLU A 25 -23.72 10.97 -12.52
CA GLU A 25 -23.23 10.36 -13.75
C GLU A 25 -23.22 11.43 -14.85
N GLU A 26 -22.07 11.58 -15.51
CA GLU A 26 -21.89 12.55 -16.59
C GLU A 26 -21.07 11.91 -17.71
N ASP A 27 -21.48 12.16 -18.96
CA ASP A 27 -20.69 11.76 -20.12
C ASP A 27 -19.39 12.58 -20.19
N VAL A 28 -18.28 11.88 -20.42
CA VAL A 28 -16.99 12.55 -20.64
C VAL A 28 -17.00 13.22 -22.01
N SER A 29 -16.73 14.53 -22.04
CA SER A 29 -16.74 15.29 -23.30
C SER A 29 -15.71 14.74 -24.31
N PRO A 30 -16.02 14.71 -25.62
CA PRO A 30 -15.08 14.23 -26.64
C PRO A 30 -13.75 14.98 -26.64
N SER A 31 -13.77 16.29 -26.38
CA SER A 31 -12.56 17.12 -26.28
C SER A 31 -11.62 16.69 -25.14
N LEU A 32 -12.18 16.25 -24.00
CA LEU A 32 -11.37 15.72 -22.89
C LEU A 32 -10.77 14.37 -23.25
N ILE A 33 -11.55 13.51 -23.92
CA ILE A 33 -11.06 12.22 -24.41
C ILE A 33 -9.91 12.43 -25.39
N ASP A 34 -10.05 13.35 -26.33
CA ASP A 34 -9.01 13.62 -27.33
C ASP A 34 -7.74 14.23 -26.70
N LEU A 35 -7.89 15.08 -25.68
CA LEU A 35 -6.76 15.58 -24.88
C LEU A 35 -6.00 14.46 -24.16
N TRP A 36 -6.69 13.47 -23.58
CA TRP A 36 -6.03 12.37 -22.88
C TRP A 36 -5.38 11.35 -23.80
N LYS A 37 -5.90 11.17 -25.02
CA LYS A 37 -5.36 10.21 -26.01
C LYS A 37 -3.95 10.59 -26.47
N ASP A 38 -3.70 11.87 -26.65
CA ASP A 38 -2.46 12.36 -27.27
C ASP A 38 -1.95 13.56 -26.46
N HIS A 39 -1.52 13.29 -25.22
CA HIS A 39 -0.90 14.31 -24.40
C HIS A 39 0.40 14.76 -25.09
N PRO A 40 0.57 16.06 -25.40
CA PRO A 40 1.60 16.53 -26.32
C PRO A 40 3.03 16.37 -25.80
N GLU A 41 3.19 16.07 -24.51
CA GLU A 41 4.48 15.94 -23.85
C GLU A 41 4.48 14.73 -22.92
N ILE A 42 5.55 13.93 -22.99
CA ILE A 42 5.84 12.85 -22.04
C ILE A 42 6.60 13.47 -20.88
N ASP A 43 6.03 13.37 -19.68
CA ASP A 43 6.71 13.82 -18.46
C ASP A 43 7.92 12.92 -18.17
N VAL A 44 9.13 13.50 -18.25
CA VAL A 44 10.40 12.79 -18.01
C VAL A 44 10.57 12.33 -16.57
N SER A 45 9.77 12.84 -15.62
CA SER A 45 9.74 12.36 -14.24
C SER A 45 9.00 11.02 -14.10
N LEU A 46 8.17 10.65 -15.09
CA LEU A 46 7.48 9.38 -15.14
C LEU A 46 8.37 8.33 -15.83
N HIS A 47 9.15 7.63 -15.02
CA HIS A 47 9.96 6.50 -15.46
C HIS A 47 9.45 5.18 -14.87
N LEU A 48 9.82 4.08 -15.51
CA LEU A 48 9.59 2.77 -14.92
C LEU A 48 10.38 2.65 -13.61
N PRO A 49 9.83 1.96 -12.61
CA PRO A 49 10.58 1.67 -11.40
C PRO A 49 11.83 0.85 -11.75
N GLU A 50 12.91 1.09 -11.03
CA GLU A 50 14.08 0.21 -11.08
C GLU A 50 13.71 -1.19 -10.58
N LYS A 51 14.57 -2.17 -10.87
CA LYS A 51 14.41 -3.53 -10.37
C LYS A 51 14.34 -3.49 -8.84
N ASN A 52 13.34 -4.16 -8.28
CA ASN A 52 13.21 -4.27 -6.83
C ASN A 52 14.27 -5.24 -6.28
N GLU A 53 15.36 -4.70 -5.76
CA GLU A 53 16.46 -5.47 -5.14
C GLU A 53 16.10 -6.08 -3.78
N PHE A 54 14.91 -5.78 -3.22
CA PHE A 54 14.42 -6.34 -1.96
C PHE A 54 13.53 -7.58 -2.14
N ILE A 55 13.37 -8.09 -3.36
CA ILE A 55 12.66 -9.37 -3.57
C ILE A 55 13.53 -10.49 -2.97
N PRO A 56 13.05 -11.20 -1.91
CA PRO A 56 13.84 -12.26 -1.29
C PRO A 56 14.01 -13.43 -2.27
N THR A 57 15.22 -13.98 -2.30
CA THR A 57 15.56 -15.15 -3.14
C THR A 57 15.86 -16.38 -2.31
N ASP A 58 16.25 -16.20 -1.05
CA ASP A 58 16.49 -17.28 -0.10
C ASP A 58 15.29 -17.42 0.85
N PHE A 59 14.70 -18.60 0.86
CA PHE A 59 13.58 -18.98 1.72
C PHE A 59 13.98 -20.11 2.69
N SER A 60 15.28 -20.35 2.83
CA SER A 60 15.79 -21.37 3.74
C SER A 60 15.43 -21.00 5.17
N VAL A 61 14.80 -21.94 5.88
CA VAL A 61 14.57 -21.79 7.32
C VAL A 61 15.91 -21.97 8.03
N CYS A 62 16.30 -21.00 8.86
CA CYS A 62 17.50 -21.10 9.68
C CYS A 62 17.23 -22.09 10.84
N SER A 63 17.41 -23.38 10.57
CA SER A 63 17.26 -24.48 11.54
C SER A 63 18.59 -24.88 12.19
N ASP A 64 19.56 -23.96 12.18
CA ASP A 64 20.96 -24.26 12.45
C ASP A 64 21.18 -24.57 13.94
N GLY A 65 20.95 -25.84 14.33
CA GLY A 65 21.55 -26.59 15.45
C GLY A 65 21.58 -25.96 16.84
N LEU A 66 20.99 -24.78 17.02
CA LEU A 66 21.01 -24.05 18.25
C LEU A 66 19.94 -24.70 19.12
N ASP A 67 20.40 -25.36 20.19
CA ASP A 67 19.58 -25.83 21.29
C ASP A 67 18.94 -24.63 22.02
N THR A 68 18.19 -23.79 21.30
CA THR A 68 17.30 -22.82 21.93
C THR A 68 16.18 -23.65 22.52
N THR A 69 16.16 -23.72 23.84
CA THR A 69 15.00 -24.16 24.59
C THR A 69 13.75 -23.58 23.93
N ASP A 70 12.77 -24.42 23.60
CA ASP A 70 11.48 -24.02 23.07
C ASP A 70 10.80 -23.09 24.09
N THR A 71 11.13 -21.80 24.01
CA THR A 71 10.62 -20.79 24.93
C THR A 71 9.38 -20.19 24.31
N ALA A 72 8.24 -20.43 24.95
CA ALA A 72 6.97 -19.82 24.55
C ALA A 72 7.05 -18.29 24.50
N SER A 73 7.92 -17.67 25.31
CA SER A 73 8.11 -16.22 25.42
C SER A 73 9.51 -15.77 24.95
N PRO A 74 9.65 -14.55 24.40
CA PRO A 74 10.96 -13.98 24.04
C PRO A 74 11.92 -13.88 25.23
N ILE A 75 13.20 -14.11 24.97
CA ILE A 75 14.29 -13.97 25.96
C ILE A 75 15.03 -12.65 25.75
N CYS A 76 15.45 -12.01 26.84
CA CYS A 76 16.29 -10.81 26.78
C CYS A 76 17.75 -11.23 26.59
N ILE A 77 18.33 -10.94 25.43
CA ILE A 77 19.72 -11.32 25.09
C ILE A 77 20.73 -10.17 25.28
N LEU A 78 20.25 -8.92 25.41
CA LEU A 78 21.06 -7.77 25.79
C LEU A 78 20.25 -6.81 26.66
N ASP A 79 20.82 -6.36 27.76
CA ASP A 79 20.20 -5.40 28.68
C ASP A 79 21.22 -4.33 29.10
N GLU A 80 21.23 -3.22 28.36
CA GLU A 80 22.09 -2.06 28.59
C GLU A 80 21.23 -0.82 28.88
N PRO A 81 21.76 0.24 29.51
CA PRO A 81 20.97 1.40 29.95
C PRO A 81 20.13 2.09 28.85
N LEU A 82 20.53 1.97 27.58
CA LEU A 82 19.87 2.60 26.43
C LEU A 82 19.33 1.59 25.42
N VAL A 83 19.56 0.28 25.61
CA VAL A 83 19.12 -0.74 24.65
C VAL A 83 18.78 -2.04 25.34
N LYS A 84 17.65 -2.62 24.93
CA LYS A 84 17.24 -3.95 25.36
C LYS A 84 16.88 -4.78 24.14
N PHE A 85 17.59 -5.88 23.90
CA PHE A 85 17.29 -6.80 22.80
C PHE A 85 16.56 -8.03 23.30
N TRP A 86 15.39 -8.27 22.70
CA TRP A 86 14.59 -9.46 22.93
C TRP A 86 14.62 -10.32 21.68
N TYR A 87 14.83 -11.62 21.87
CA TYR A 87 14.92 -12.59 20.79
C TYR A 87 14.00 -13.78 21.05
N LYS A 88 13.36 -14.27 19.99
CA LYS A 88 12.62 -15.53 19.98
C LYS A 88 12.80 -16.14 18.58
N LEU A 89 13.29 -17.37 18.53
CA LEU A 89 13.29 -18.14 17.28
C LEU A 89 11.87 -18.63 16.99
N ASP A 90 11.43 -18.55 15.74
CA ASP A 90 10.15 -19.14 15.33
C ASP A 90 10.28 -20.67 15.30
N CYS A 91 9.28 -21.36 15.87
CA CYS A 91 9.24 -22.82 16.01
C CYS A 91 8.02 -23.47 15.33
N THR A 92 7.33 -22.72 14.45
CA THR A 92 6.11 -23.15 13.75
C THR A 92 6.40 -23.66 12.34
#